data_AF-A0A3C1FSY8-F1
#
_entry.id   AF-A0A3C1FSY8-F1
#
_cell.length_a   1.000
_cell.length_b   1.000
_cell.length_c   1.000
_cell.angle_alpha   90.00
_cell.angle_beta   90.00
_cell.angle_gamma   90.00
#
_symmetry.space_group_name_H-M   'P 1'
#
loop_
_entity.id
_entity.type
_entity.pdbx_description
1 polymer ?
#
loop_
_entity_poly.entity_id
_entity_poly.type
_entity_poly.pdbx_seq_one_letter_code
_entity_poly.pdbx_strand_id
1 'polypeptide(L)' 'QKAFPEILRSWRCLLLKFGGEDDHVHLLVEIQPAPDTSRLVDNLKSASS' A
#
# COMPACT_ATOMS: atom_id res chain seq x y z
N GLN A 1 -0.82 2.42 -12.90
CA GLN A 1 -0.25 2.19 -11.55
C GLN A 1 0.02 3.51 -10.79
N LYS A 2 -0.97 4.40 -10.63
CA LYS A 2 -0.86 5.59 -9.76
C LYS A 2 -1.58 5.43 -8.40
N ALA A 3 -2.47 4.43 -8.29
CA ALA A 3 -3.36 4.27 -7.14
C ALA A 3 -2.65 3.98 -5.81
N PHE A 4 -1.60 3.15 -5.79
CA PHE A 4 -0.93 2.76 -4.54
C PHE A 4 -0.30 3.94 -3.77
N PRO A 5 0.55 4.80 -4.37
CA PRO A 5 1.11 5.95 -3.66
C PRO A 5 0.05 6.98 -3.24
N GLU A 6 -1.07 7.11 -3.96
CA GLU A 6 -2.17 8.01 -3.58
C GLU A 6 -2.94 7.49 -2.35
N ILE A 7 -3.20 6.18 -2.30
CA ILE A 7 -3.82 5.53 -1.14
C ILE A 7 -2.89 5.65 0.06
N LEU A 8 -1.61 5.32 -0.08
CA LEU A 8 -0.65 5.42 1.01
C LEU A 8 -0.55 6.85 1.56
N ARG A 9 -0.58 7.87 0.71
CA ARG A 9 -0.63 9.28 1.15
C ARG A 9 -1.87 9.61 1.98
N SER A 10 -3.06 9.15 1.59
CA SER A 10 -4.29 9.33 2.39
C SER A 10 -4.19 8.70 3.77
N TRP A 11 -3.42 7.61 3.89
CA TRP A 11 -3.16 6.92 5.14
C TRP A 11 -1.93 7.44 5.90
N ARG A 12 -1.32 8.55 5.45
CA ARG A 12 -0.05 9.10 5.99
C ARG A 12 1.08 8.06 6.04
N CYS A 13 1.05 7.12 5.10
CA CYS A 13 2.05 6.08 4.93
C CYS A 13 2.97 6.46 3.78
N LEU A 14 4.25 6.10 3.88
CA LEU A 14 5.23 6.37 2.85
C LEU A 14 5.57 5.09 2.09
N LEU A 15 5.42 5.10 0.76
CA LEU A 15 5.88 4.00 -0.09
C LEU A 15 7.39 4.09 -0.25
N LEU A 16 8.12 3.19 0.40
CA LEU A 16 9.58 3.14 0.32
C LEU A 16 10.06 2.34 -0.89
N LYS A 17 9.39 1.24 -1.21
CA LYS A 17 9.73 0.39 -2.36
C LYS A 17 8.50 -0.27 -2.95
N PHE A 18 8.42 -0.28 -4.28
CA PHE A 18 7.42 -0.99 -5.04
C PHE A 18 8.13 -1.90 -6.05
N GLY A 19 7.79 -3.19 -6.03
CA GLY A 19 8.31 -4.19 -6.95
C GLY A 19 7.37 -5.40 -6.98
N GLY A 20 7.70 -6.43 -7.73
CA GLY A 20 6.85 -7.61 -7.87
C GLY A 20 7.29 -8.50 -9.01
N GLU A 21 6.80 -9.73 -9.01
CA GLU A 21 6.88 -10.64 -10.15
C GLU A 21 5.57 -10.57 -10.96
N ASP A 22 5.45 -11.40 -12.00
CA ASP A 22 4.31 -11.36 -12.91
C ASP A 22 2.98 -11.75 -12.21
N ASP A 23 3.06 -12.54 -11.13
CA ASP A 23 1.89 -13.04 -10.39
C ASP A 23 1.59 -12.27 -9.08
N HIS A 24 2.53 -11.46 -8.57
CA HIS A 24 2.36 -10.78 -7.28
C HIS A 24 3.21 -9.52 -7.12
N VAL A 25 2.78 -8.63 -6.22
CA VAL A 25 3.50 -7.39 -5.90
C VAL A 25 4.02 -7.37 -4.47
N HIS A 26 5.22 -6.83 -4.30
CA HIS A 26 5.87 -6.55 -3.03
C HIS A 26 5.90 -5.04 -2.76
N LEU A 27 5.34 -4.64 -1.62
CA LEU A 27 5.33 -3.26 -1.17
C LEU A 27 6.06 -3.15 0.16
N LEU A 28 7.05 -2.26 0.22
CA LEU A 28 7.66 -1.83 1.46
C LEU A 28 7.13 -0.44 1.80
N VAL A 29 6.41 -0.33 2.91
CA VAL A 29 5.76 0.90 3.36
C VAL A 29 6.14 1.23 4.79
N GLU A 30 6.41 2.50 5.06
CA GLU A 30 6.54 3.01 6.41
C GLU A 30 5.15 3.41 6.91
N ILE A 31 4.74 2.80 8.03
CA ILE A 31 3.46 3.07 8.69
C ILE A 31 3.72 3.59 10.10
N GLN A 32 2.93 4.58 10.53
CA GLN A 32 2.89 4.99 11.94
C GLN A 32 2.30 3.84 12.77
N PRO A 33 2.54 3.73 14.10
CA PRO A 33 2.04 2.63 14.92
C PRO A 33 0.54 2.67 15.27
N ALA A 34 -0.27 3.49 14.59
CA ALA A 34 -1.68 3.75 14.88
C ALA A 34 -2.73 3.45 13.77
N PRO A 35 -2.42 3.19 12.49
CA PRO A 35 -3.41 2.79 11.50
C PRO A 35 -3.72 1.30 11.66
N ASP A 36 -5.00 0.96 11.52
CA ASP A 36 -5.47 -0.42 11.44
C ASP A 36 -4.89 -1.07 10.17
N THR A 37 -3.82 -1.85 10.34
CA THR A 37 -3.04 -2.43 9.22
C THR A 37 -3.89 -3.31 8.32
N SER A 38 -4.86 -4.02 8.89
CA SER A 38 -5.85 -4.84 8.17
C SER A 38 -6.64 -4.00 7.17
N ARG A 39 -7.19 -2.88 7.65
CA ARG A 39 -7.97 -1.95 6.81
C ARG A 39 -7.12 -1.27 5.73
N LEU A 40 -5.83 -1.03 6.00
CA LEU A 40 -4.90 -0.53 4.98
C LEU A 40 -4.71 -1.56 3.85
N VAL A 41 -4.48 -2.83 4.20
CA VAL A 41 -4.29 -3.92 3.22
C VAL A 41 -5.55 -4.13 2.37
N ASP A 42 -6.75 -4.08 2.96
CA ASP A 42 -8.00 -4.20 2.19
C ASP A 42 -8.17 -3.08 1.16
N ASN A 43 -7.84 -1.83 1.51
CA ASN A 43 -7.89 -0.72 0.56
C ASN A 43 -6.87 -0.88 -0.57
N LEU A 44 -5.66 -1.36 -0.26
CA LEU A 44 -4.64 -1.63 -1.29
C LEU A 44 -5.09 -2.73 -2.24
N LYS A 45 -5.70 -3.81 -1.73
CA LYS A 45 -6.26 -4.90 -2.55
C LYS A 45 -7.41 -4.42 -3.44
N SER A 46 -8.37 -3.68 -2.87
CA SER A 46 -9.52 -3.18 -3.62
C SER A 46 -9.13 -2.23 -4.75
N ALA A 47 -8.05 -1.46 -4.60
CA ALA A 47 -7.58 -0.54 -5.63
C ALA A 47 -6.69 -1.20 -6.69
N SER A 48 -6.28 -2.45 -6.45
CA SER A 48 -5.47 -3.26 -7.37
C SER A 48 -6.28 -4.23 -8.21
N SER A 49 -7.57 -4.39 -7.89
CA SER A 49 -8.51 -5.30 -8.57
C SER A 49 -9.18 -4.67 -9.79
#